data_AF-A0A967I509-F1
#
_entry.id   AF-A0A967I509-F1
#
_cell.length_a   1.000
_cell.length_b   1.000
_cell.length_c   1.000
_cell.angle_alpha   90.00
_cell.angle_beta   90.00
_cell.angle_gamma   90.00
#
_symmetry.space_group_name_H-M   'P 1'
#
loop_
_entity.id
_entity.type
_entity.pdbx_description
1 polymer ?
#
loop_
_entity_poly.entity_id
_entity_poly.type
_entity_poly.pdbx_seq_one_letter_code
_entity_poly.pdbx_strand_id
1 'polypeptide(L)'
;MKPTPFNPETDLPPIPFDLRHCQAAAQLKDRGLPWTPHVGCFVWDPDEIIEVTSPFPDRIYFILNLGHFLRIFGSLEEISRKLVWLPTYHQARLFCDQVGVDQKEVSAALASTENINAGDELLVLYKLILNKLEARQEL
;
A
#
# COMPACT_ATOMS: atom_id res chain seq x y z
N MET A 1 -0.10 -30.16 -6.41
CA MET A 1 1.25 -29.60 -6.13
C MET A 1 1.12 -28.80 -4.84
N LYS A 2 1.99 -29.00 -3.83
CA LYS A 2 1.93 -28.17 -2.60
C LYS A 2 2.64 -26.84 -2.91
N PRO A 3 2.07 -25.68 -2.52
CA PRO A 3 2.74 -24.40 -2.71
C PRO A 3 4.05 -24.38 -1.89
N THR A 4 5.12 -23.86 -2.48
CA THR A 4 6.39 -23.61 -1.77
C THR A 4 6.21 -22.37 -0.91
N PRO A 5 6.29 -22.47 0.43
CA PRO A 5 6.14 -21.30 1.30
C PRO A 5 7.37 -20.39 1.22
N PHE A 6 7.18 -19.09 1.48
CA PHE A 6 8.27 -18.14 1.67
C PHE A 6 9.07 -18.48 2.93
N ASN A 7 10.41 -18.51 2.82
CA ASN A 7 11.30 -18.69 3.95
C ASN A 7 12.03 -17.37 4.29
N PRO A 8 11.70 -16.70 5.41
CA PRO A 8 12.33 -15.43 5.77
C PRO A 8 13.83 -15.53 6.07
N GLU A 9 14.38 -16.72 6.32
CA GLU A 9 15.80 -16.92 6.59
C GLU A 9 16.66 -16.98 5.32
N THR A 10 16.07 -17.35 4.19
CA THR A 10 16.81 -17.62 2.94
C THR A 10 16.32 -16.82 1.75
N ASP A 11 15.05 -16.41 1.75
CA ASP A 11 14.42 -15.77 0.61
C ASP A 11 14.43 -14.25 0.78
N LEU A 12 14.73 -13.53 -0.30
CA LEU A 12 14.54 -12.09 -0.33
C LEU A 12 13.04 -11.78 -0.42
N PRO A 13 12.51 -10.83 0.38
CA PRO A 13 11.11 -10.45 0.32
C PRO A 13 10.70 -10.05 -1.12
N PRO A 14 9.61 -10.63 -1.67
CA PRO A 14 9.20 -10.36 -3.04
C PRO A 14 8.54 -8.99 -3.22
N ILE A 15 8.22 -8.31 -2.13
CA ILE A 15 7.55 -7.01 -2.08
C ILE A 15 8.24 -6.14 -1.01
N PRO A 16 8.21 -4.80 -1.15
CA PRO A 16 8.84 -3.91 -0.17
C PRO A 16 8.01 -3.72 1.10
N PHE A 17 6.76 -4.21 1.11
CA PHE A 17 5.80 -3.91 2.16
C PHE A 17 6.09 -4.70 3.44
N ASP A 18 6.16 -3.96 4.53
CA ASP A 18 6.13 -4.45 5.91
C ASP A 18 5.03 -3.72 6.69
N LEU A 19 4.94 -3.98 8.00
CA LEU A 19 3.97 -3.31 8.87
C LEU A 19 4.06 -1.77 8.84
N ARG A 20 5.25 -1.17 8.65
CA ARG A 20 5.41 0.30 8.57
C ARG A 20 4.71 0.84 7.34
N HIS A 21 4.83 0.14 6.21
CA HIS A 21 4.13 0.50 4.98
C HIS A 21 2.62 0.34 5.12
N CYS A 22 2.18 -0.73 5.79
CA CYS A 22 0.77 -0.97 6.05
C CYS A 22 0.13 0.14 6.88
N GLN A 23 0.80 0.54 7.96
CA GLN A 23 0.34 1.62 8.84
C GLN A 23 0.34 2.98 8.12
N ALA A 24 1.39 3.29 7.35
CA ALA A 24 1.45 4.53 6.59
C ALA A 24 0.35 4.58 5.51
N ALA A 25 0.07 3.47 4.83
CA ALA A 25 -1.04 3.39 3.88
C ALA A 25 -2.43 3.52 4.54
N ALA A 26 -2.59 3.00 5.76
CA ALA A 26 -3.82 3.18 6.53
C ALA A 26 -4.05 4.66 6.87
N GLN A 27 -2.99 5.39 7.26
CA GLN A 27 -3.07 6.85 7.47
C GLN A 27 -3.49 7.58 6.19
N LEU A 28 -2.96 7.20 5.03
CA LEU A 28 -3.38 7.77 3.74
C LEU A 28 -4.88 7.55 3.49
N LYS A 29 -5.37 6.33 3.73
CA LYS A 29 -6.80 5.99 3.60
C LYS A 29 -7.65 6.84 4.54
N ASP A 30 -7.25 6.99 5.80
CA ASP A 30 -7.98 7.79 6.80
C ASP A 30 -8.02 9.28 6.42
N ARG A 31 -7.03 9.76 5.67
CA ARG A 31 -6.99 11.11 5.08
C ARG A 31 -7.66 11.21 3.71
N GLY A 32 -8.36 10.17 3.28
CA GLY A 32 -9.17 10.20 2.06
C GLY A 32 -8.40 9.94 0.78
N LEU A 33 -7.29 9.18 0.83
CA LEU A 33 -6.65 8.67 -0.39
C LEU A 33 -7.69 7.90 -1.22
N PRO A 34 -7.99 8.35 -2.44
CA PRO A 34 -9.03 7.71 -3.24
C PRO A 34 -8.52 6.37 -3.77
N TRP A 35 -9.31 5.32 -3.55
CA TRP A 35 -9.02 4.00 -4.09
C TRP A 35 -10.30 3.24 -4.44
N THR A 36 -10.33 2.70 -5.65
CA THR A 36 -11.34 1.74 -6.11
C THR A 36 -10.66 0.37 -6.29
N PRO A 37 -11.17 -0.71 -5.68
CA PRO A 37 -10.51 -2.01 -5.73
C PRO A 37 -10.52 -2.57 -7.16
N HIS A 38 -9.36 -3.03 -7.62
CA HIS A 38 -9.19 -3.63 -8.93
C HIS A 38 -8.04 -4.66 -8.94
N VAL A 39 -8.01 -5.49 -9.97
CA VAL A 39 -6.95 -6.48 -10.17
C VAL A 39 -5.59 -5.79 -10.30
N GLY A 40 -4.56 -6.33 -9.67
CA GLY A 40 -3.21 -5.76 -9.68
C GLY A 40 -2.86 -4.91 -8.46
N CYS A 41 -3.79 -4.73 -7.52
CA CYS A 41 -3.54 -4.01 -6.27
C CYS A 41 -2.98 -4.92 -5.18
N PHE A 42 -2.01 -4.42 -4.41
CA PHE A 42 -1.69 -4.97 -3.10
C PHE A 42 -2.61 -4.36 -2.05
N VAL A 43 -3.08 -5.18 -1.11
CA VAL A 43 -3.99 -4.76 -0.05
C VAL A 43 -3.61 -5.40 1.27
N TRP A 44 -3.73 -4.65 2.34
CA TRP A 44 -3.57 -5.13 3.70
C TRP A 44 -4.94 -5.39 4.33
N ASP A 45 -5.07 -6.54 5.01
CA ASP A 45 -6.25 -6.95 5.77
C ASP A 45 -5.97 -6.86 7.28
N PRO A 46 -6.12 -5.66 7.89
CA PRO A 46 -5.78 -5.45 9.29
C PRO A 46 -6.71 -6.19 10.26
N ASP A 47 -7.95 -6.45 9.85
CA ASP A 47 -9.00 -7.05 10.67
C ASP A 47 -9.09 -8.58 10.50
N GLU A 48 -8.15 -9.18 9.76
CA GLU A 48 -8.04 -10.63 9.58
C GLU A 48 -9.28 -11.31 8.95
N ILE A 49 -10.02 -10.57 8.13
CA ILE A 49 -11.30 -11.03 7.55
C ILE A 49 -11.08 -12.15 6.52
N ILE A 50 -9.96 -12.13 5.80
CA ILE A 50 -9.62 -13.15 4.82
C ILE A 50 -9.04 -14.35 5.56
N GLU A 51 -9.82 -15.43 5.66
CA GLU A 51 -9.44 -16.66 6.38
C GLU A 51 -8.20 -17.34 5.76
N VAL A 52 -8.04 -17.27 4.45
CA VAL A 52 -6.92 -17.89 3.75
C VAL A 52 -5.63 -17.15 4.10
N THR A 53 -4.63 -17.89 4.55
CA THR A 53 -3.31 -17.34 4.85
C THR A 53 -2.72 -16.64 3.62
N SER A 54 -2.22 -15.43 3.84
CA SER A 54 -1.54 -14.65 2.82
C SER A 54 -0.24 -15.33 2.37
N PRO A 55 0.08 -15.31 1.05
CA PRO A 55 1.39 -15.72 0.56
C PRO A 55 2.50 -14.72 0.90
N PHE A 56 2.13 -13.50 1.31
CA PHE A 56 3.05 -12.46 1.77
C PHE A 56 2.94 -12.28 3.30
N PRO A 57 3.98 -11.75 3.97
CA PRO A 57 3.91 -11.38 5.38
C PRO A 57 2.74 -10.42 5.71
N ASP A 58 2.44 -10.27 7.00
CA ASP A 58 1.56 -9.23 7.54
C ASP A 58 0.14 -9.18 6.95
N ARG A 59 -0.39 -10.30 6.46
CA ARG A 59 -1.74 -10.39 5.83
C ARG A 59 -1.90 -9.44 4.64
N ILE A 60 -0.84 -9.33 3.84
CA ILE A 60 -0.86 -8.55 2.60
C ILE A 60 -1.30 -9.45 1.45
N TYR A 61 -2.36 -9.10 0.73
CA TYR A 61 -2.83 -9.87 -0.41
C TYR A 61 -2.60 -9.11 -1.72
N PHE A 62 -2.41 -9.87 -2.79
CA PHE A 62 -2.45 -9.33 -4.14
C PHE A 62 -3.80 -9.67 -4.78
N ILE A 63 -4.53 -8.66 -5.28
CA ILE A 63 -5.82 -8.88 -5.95
C ILE A 63 -5.55 -9.46 -7.34
N LEU A 64 -5.46 -10.78 -7.44
CA LEU A 64 -5.39 -11.49 -8.72
C LEU A 64 -6.77 -11.69 -9.36
N ASN A 65 -7.78 -11.90 -8.53
CA ASN A 65 -9.17 -12.12 -8.95
C ASN A 65 -10.11 -11.33 -8.06
N LEU A 66 -10.60 -10.20 -8.55
CA LEU A 66 -11.53 -9.32 -7.81
C LEU A 66 -12.84 -10.04 -7.45
N GLY A 67 -13.30 -11.00 -8.26
CA GLY A 67 -14.50 -11.80 -7.98
C GLY A 67 -14.34 -12.71 -6.75
N HIS A 68 -13.11 -13.04 -6.34
CA HIS A 68 -12.90 -13.73 -5.06
C HIS A 68 -13.10 -12.79 -3.88
N PHE A 69 -12.54 -11.59 -3.94
CA PHE A 69 -12.72 -10.57 -2.92
C PHE A 69 -14.20 -10.15 -2.82
N LEU A 70 -14.90 -9.98 -3.93
CA LEU A 70 -16.34 -9.68 -3.93
C LEU A 70 -17.19 -10.75 -3.24
N ARG A 71 -16.81 -12.03 -3.33
CA ARG A 71 -17.51 -13.11 -2.60
C ARG A 71 -17.30 -13.05 -1.09
N ILE A 72 -16.14 -12.57 -0.64
CA ILE A 72 -15.79 -12.43 0.78
C ILE A 72 -16.46 -11.18 1.37
N PHE A 73 -16.34 -10.05 0.67
CA PHE A 73 -16.70 -8.73 1.18
C PHE A 73 -18.10 -8.26 0.75
N GLY A 74 -18.68 -8.86 -0.29
CA GLY A 74 -20.02 -8.54 -0.82
C GLY A 74 -20.06 -7.43 -1.85
N SER A 75 -19.25 -6.37 -1.70
CA SER A 75 -19.24 -5.23 -2.63
C SER A 75 -17.87 -4.54 -2.70
N LEU A 76 -17.68 -3.67 -3.71
CA LEU A 76 -16.44 -2.89 -3.85
C LEU A 76 -16.27 -1.89 -2.69
N GLU A 77 -17.38 -1.32 -2.22
CA GLU A 77 -17.41 -0.38 -1.10
C GLU A 77 -16.94 -1.07 0.19
N GLU A 78 -17.41 -2.29 0.45
CA GLU A 78 -16.97 -3.06 1.62
C GLU A 78 -15.49 -3.47 1.51
N ILE A 79 -14.99 -3.77 0.31
CA ILE A 79 -13.56 -4.03 0.08
C ILE A 79 -12.75 -2.77 0.41
N SER A 80 -13.11 -1.60 -0.15
CA SER A 80 -12.43 -0.34 0.14
C SER A 80 -12.51 0.05 1.61
N ARG A 81 -13.63 -0.23 2.27
CA ARG A 81 -13.85 0.09 3.68
C ARG A 81 -13.02 -0.79 4.60
N LYS A 82 -12.93 -2.09 4.35
CA LYS A 82 -12.27 -3.06 5.23
C LYS A 82 -10.79 -3.24 4.93
N LEU A 83 -10.40 -3.20 3.66
CA LEU A 83 -9.01 -3.37 3.26
C LEU A 83 -8.30 -2.02 3.09
N VAL A 84 -6.98 -2.04 3.26
CA VAL A 84 -6.12 -0.88 3.03
C VAL A 84 -5.34 -1.12 1.75
N TRP A 85 -5.44 -0.20 0.79
CA TRP A 85 -4.63 -0.29 -0.42
C TRP A 85 -3.18 0.04 -0.13
N LEU A 86 -2.26 -0.77 -0.66
CA LEU A 86 -0.82 -0.55 -0.60
C LEU A 86 -0.31 -0.13 -2.00
N PRO A 87 -0.29 1.17 -2.33
CA PRO A 87 0.30 1.63 -3.58
C PRO A 87 1.76 1.19 -3.73
N THR A 88 2.10 0.58 -4.86
CA THR A 88 3.50 0.32 -5.22
C THR A 88 4.28 1.63 -5.40
N TYR A 89 5.62 1.57 -5.45
CA TYR A 89 6.45 2.74 -5.75
C TYR A 89 6.01 3.49 -7.02
N HIS A 90 5.72 2.75 -8.09
CA HIS A 90 5.22 3.36 -9.32
C HIS A 90 3.88 4.07 -9.12
N GLN A 91 2.92 3.43 -8.44
CA GLN A 91 1.62 4.02 -8.16
C GLN A 91 1.74 5.24 -7.24
N ALA A 92 2.53 5.16 -6.16
CA ALA A 92 2.78 6.28 -5.25
C ALA A 92 3.38 7.49 -5.96
N ARG A 93 4.30 7.29 -6.92
CA ARG A 93 4.83 8.38 -7.74
C ARG A 93 3.77 9.02 -8.62
N LEU A 94 2.93 8.22 -9.29
CA LEU A 94 1.82 8.76 -10.08
C LEU A 94 0.83 9.55 -9.19
N PHE A 95 0.59 9.08 -7.97
CA PHE A 95 -0.26 9.78 -7.01
C PHE A 95 0.36 11.07 -6.51
N CYS A 96 1.68 11.13 -6.29
CA CYS A 96 2.39 12.38 -5.98
C CYS A 96 2.09 13.46 -7.02
N ASP A 97 2.19 13.13 -8.31
CA ASP A 97 1.87 14.06 -9.40
C ASP A 97 0.39 14.50 -9.35
N GLN A 98 -0.54 13.57 -9.11
CA GLN A 98 -1.98 13.88 -9.00
C GLN A 98 -2.33 14.78 -7.81
N VAL A 99 -1.61 14.63 -6.68
CA VAL A 99 -1.85 15.46 -5.50
C VAL A 99 -1.05 16.76 -5.49
N GLY A 100 -0.24 17.02 -6.53
CA GLY A 100 0.51 18.27 -6.71
C GLY A 100 1.84 18.31 -5.94
N VAL A 101 2.47 17.15 -5.71
CA VAL A 101 3.87 17.07 -5.27
C VAL A 101 4.74 17.17 -6.52
N ASP A 102 5.61 18.17 -6.60
CA ASP A 102 6.54 18.31 -7.73
C ASP A 102 7.61 17.21 -7.69
N GLN A 103 8.08 16.76 -8.86
CA GLN A 103 9.20 15.83 -8.98
C GLN A 103 10.48 16.34 -8.30
N LYS A 104 10.68 17.67 -8.24
CA LYS A 104 11.76 18.28 -7.46
C LYS A 104 11.58 18.07 -5.95
N GLU A 105 10.35 18.18 -5.45
CA GLU A 105 10.00 17.92 -4.06
C GLU A 105 10.25 16.44 -3.71
N VAL A 106 9.81 15.51 -4.58
CA VAL A 106 10.10 14.07 -4.43
C VAL A 106 11.60 13.80 -4.41
N SER A 107 12.35 14.34 -5.38
CA SER A 107 13.79 14.10 -5.49
C SER A 107 14.56 14.67 -4.30
N ALA A 108 14.18 15.86 -3.83
CA ALA A 108 14.76 16.46 -2.64
C ALA A 108 14.46 15.64 -1.38
N ALA A 109 13.23 15.17 -1.20
CA ALA A 109 12.84 14.34 -0.05
C ALA A 109 13.63 13.03 -0.01
N LEU A 110 13.75 12.34 -1.14
CA LEU A 110 14.54 11.12 -1.26
C LEU A 110 16.03 11.39 -1.01
N ALA A 111 16.61 12.45 -1.59
CA ALA A 111 18.02 12.79 -1.36
C ALA A 111 18.32 13.22 0.08
N SER A 112 17.35 13.79 0.79
CA SER A 112 17.51 14.27 2.17
C SER A 112 17.48 13.16 3.22
N THR A 113 17.03 11.96 2.86
CA THR A 113 16.97 10.85 3.80
C THR A 113 18.29 10.09 3.73
N GLU A 114 19.13 10.26 4.75
CA GLU A 114 20.39 9.51 4.84
C GLU A 114 20.11 8.01 4.97
N ASN A 115 20.84 7.19 4.20
CA ASN A 115 20.77 5.72 4.24
C ASN A 115 19.35 5.15 4.04
N ILE A 116 18.64 5.58 3.00
CA ILE A 116 17.39 4.90 2.59
C ILE A 116 17.70 3.44 2.26
N ASN A 117 17.06 2.51 2.99
CA ASN A 117 17.09 1.09 2.63
C ASN A 117 16.08 0.82 1.52
N ALA A 118 16.30 -0.26 0.76
CA ALA A 118 15.35 -0.67 -0.28
C ALA A 118 13.94 -0.86 0.30
N GLY A 119 12.98 -0.14 -0.28
CA GLY A 119 11.59 -0.12 0.16
C GLY A 119 11.24 1.12 0.99
N ASP A 120 12.17 1.66 1.78
CA ASP A 120 11.93 2.85 2.60
C ASP A 120 11.68 4.10 1.73
N GLU A 121 12.08 4.12 0.44
CA GLU A 121 11.70 5.18 -0.50
C GLU A 121 10.18 5.33 -0.60
N LEU A 122 9.44 4.24 -0.47
CA LEU A 122 7.99 4.24 -0.55
C LEU A 122 7.35 4.94 0.65
N LEU A 123 7.93 4.79 1.84
CA LEU A 123 7.50 5.51 3.04
C LEU A 123 7.69 7.02 2.88
N VAL A 124 8.77 7.45 2.22
CA VAL A 124 8.98 8.87 1.88
C VAL A 124 7.86 9.38 0.97
N LEU A 125 7.49 8.62 -0.07
CA LEU A 125 6.40 9.00 -0.96
C LEU A 125 5.05 9.06 -0.24
N TYR A 126 4.74 8.07 0.60
CA TYR A 126 3.52 8.07 1.40
C TYR A 126 3.44 9.30 2.31
N LYS A 127 4.55 9.68 2.94
CA LYS A 127 4.59 10.90 3.77
C LYS A 127 4.30 12.16 2.95
N LEU A 128 4.85 12.28 1.74
CA LEU A 128 4.57 13.43 0.87
C LEU A 128 3.09 13.49 0.47
N ILE A 129 2.50 12.36 0.10
CA ILE A 129 1.07 12.27 -0.24
C ILE A 129 0.21 12.65 0.98
N LEU A 130 0.52 12.11 2.16
CA LEU A 130 -0.20 12.38 3.40
C LEU A 130 -0.23 13.89 3.70
N ASN A 131 0.92 14.56 3.64
CA ASN A 131 1.02 16.00 3.87
C ASN A 131 0.13 16.80 2.92
N LYS A 132 0.03 16.41 1.63
CA LYS A 132 -0.85 17.08 0.68
C LYS A 132 -2.32 16.79 0.93
N LEU A 133 -2.67 15.58 1.37
CA LEU A 133 -4.05 15.24 1.75
C LEU A 133 -4.50 16.02 2.98
N GLU A 134 -3.66 16.13 4.00
CA GLU A 134 -3.94 16.91 5.22
C GLU A 134 -4.10 18.40 4.91
N ALA A 135 -3.20 18.99 4.12
CA ALA A 135 -3.29 20.40 3.72
C ALA A 135 -4.56 20.75 2.92
N ARG A 136 -5.17 19.76 2.23
CA ARG A 136 -6.44 19.94 1.51
C ARG A 136 -7.67 19.90 2.41
N GLN A 137 -7.58 19.28 3.58
CA GLN A 137 -8.69 19.18 4.54
C GLN A 137 -8.81 20.42 5.43
N GLU A 138 -7.77 21.24 5.53
CA GLU A 138 -7.75 22.49 6.30
C GLU A 138 -8.28 23.72 5.53
N LEU A 139 -8.59 23.56 4.24
CA LEU A 139 -9.12 24.59 3.34
C LEU A 139 -10.65 24.47 3.17
#